data_AF-A5FWP0-F1
#
_entry.id   AF-A5FWP0-F1
#
_cell.length_a   1.000
_cell.length_b   1.000
_cell.length_c   1.000
_cell.angle_alpha   90.00
_cell.angle_beta   90.00
_cell.angle_gamma   90.00
#
_symmetry.space_group_name_H-M   'P 1'
#
loop_
_entity.id
_entity.type
_entity.pdbx_description
1 polymer ?
#
loop_
_entity_poly.entity_id
_entity_poly.type
_entity_poly.pdbx_seq_one_letter_code
_entity_poly.pdbx_strand_id
1 'polypeptide(L)' 'MRLHSVRIERITDAVPGMTYPCLVEATGRCPPEDVGGPWGYREFLDVIADPDHEEHAEQLE' A
#
# COMPACT_ATOMS: atom_id res chain seq x y z
N MET A 1 -10.49 -9.03 -7.18
CA MET A 1 -10.35 -7.88 -8.11
C MET A 1 -9.94 -6.67 -7.29
N ARG A 2 -8.74 -6.12 -7.50
CA ARG A 2 -8.19 -5.02 -6.69
C ARG A 2 -8.62 -3.69 -7.35
N LEU A 3 -9.41 -2.87 -6.67
CA LEU A 3 -9.87 -1.59 -7.20
C LEU A 3 -8.74 -0.56 -7.08
N HIS A 4 -8.29 -0.02 -8.20
CA HIS A 4 -7.33 1.09 -8.24
C HIS A 4 -7.98 2.27 -8.96
N SER A 5 -8.02 3.43 -8.31
CA SER A 5 -8.50 4.67 -8.92
C SER A 5 -7.31 5.51 -9.33
N VAL A 6 -7.26 5.93 -10.60
CA VAL A 6 -6.24 6.84 -11.10
C VAL A 6 -6.91 8.18 -11.38
N ARG A 7 -6.39 9.26 -10.78
CA ARG A 7 -6.89 10.63 -10.97
C ARG A 7 -5.75 11.53 -11.43
N ILE A 8 -6.01 12.31 -12.47
CA ILE A 8 -5.09 13.37 -12.91
C ILE A 8 -5.34 14.58 -12.03
N GLU A 9 -4.35 14.95 -11.20
CA GLU A 9 -4.47 16.11 -10.31
C GLU A 9 -3.91 17.40 -10.93
N ARG A 10 -2.91 17.27 -11.80
CA ARG A 10 -2.25 18.40 -12.49
C ARG A 10 -1.60 17.93 -13.78
N ILE A 11 -1.55 18.83 -14.77
CA ILE A 11 -0.73 18.69 -15.97
C ILE A 11 0.29 19.84 -15.93
N THR A 12 1.57 19.53 -16.12
CA THR A 12 2.67 20.51 -16.17
C THR A 12 3.59 20.20 -17.34
N ASP A 13 4.47 21.15 -17.67
CA ASP A 13 5.57 20.89 -18.60
C ASP A 13 6.52 19.82 -18.04
N ALA A 14 7.20 19.13 -18.95
CA ALA A 14 8.23 18.16 -18.59
C ALA A 14 9.43 18.87 -17.97
N VAL A 15 9.97 18.32 -16.89
CA VAL A 15 11.16 18.86 -16.21
C VAL A 15 12.41 18.43 -16.99
N PRO A 16 13.23 19.37 -17.51
CA PRO A 16 14.44 19.02 -18.27
C PRO A 16 15.40 18.18 -17.43
N GLY A 17 15.91 17.09 -18.02
CA GLY A 17 16.88 16.20 -17.37
C GLY A 17 16.28 15.22 -16.36
N MET A 18 14.96 15.21 -16.17
CA MET A 18 14.28 14.25 -15.29
C MET A 18 13.88 12.99 -16.05
N THR A 19 14.16 11.82 -15.45
CA THR A 19 13.70 10.52 -15.97
C THR A 19 12.31 10.21 -15.39
N TYR A 20 11.39 9.77 -16.25
CA TYR A 20 10.01 9.43 -15.88
C TYR A 20 9.72 7.94 -16.13
N PRO A 21 8.77 7.33 -15.39
CA PRO A 21 8.00 7.89 -14.27
C PRO A 21 8.87 8.10 -13.02
N CYS A 22 8.48 9.07 -12.19
CA CYS A 22 9.14 9.36 -10.93
C CYS A 22 8.11 9.33 -9.79
N LEU A 23 8.45 8.66 -8.69
CA LEU A 23 7.64 8.69 -7.49
C LEU A 23 7.83 10.04 -6.79
N VAL A 24 6.81 10.89 -6.85
CA VAL A 24 6.85 12.22 -6.22
C VAL A 24 6.46 12.14 -4.75
N GLU A 25 5.43 11.35 -4.42
CA GLU A 25 4.91 11.17 -3.07
C GLU A 25 4.20 9.81 -2.96
N ALA A 26 4.28 9.19 -1.78
CA ALA A 26 3.49 8.02 -1.42
C ALA A 26 3.13 8.10 0.07
N THR A 27 1.89 7.74 0.40
CA THR A 27 1.42 7.63 1.79
C THR A 27 0.86 6.23 2.03
N GLY A 28 1.18 5.65 3.19
CA GLY A 28 0.79 4.29 3.56
C GLY A 28 1.77 3.22 3.07
N ARG A 29 1.51 1.96 3.46
CA ARG A 29 2.25 0.80 2.98
C ARG A 29 1.41 0.00 1.99
N CYS A 30 2.08 -0.65 1.04
CA CYS A 30 1.41 -1.63 0.18
C CYS A 30 0.92 -2.80 1.06
N PRO A 31 -0.32 -3.28 0.90
CA PRO A 31 -0.73 -4.50 1.57
C PRO A 31 0.20 -5.65 1.14
N PRO A 32 0.56 -6.57 2.05
CA PRO A 32 1.28 -7.79 1.67
C PRO A 32 0.57 -8.53 0.53
N GLU A 33 1.34 -9.34 -0.18
CA GLU A 33 0.75 -10.26 -1.17
C GLU A 33 -0.19 -11.23 -0.45
N ASP A 34 -1.25 -11.66 -1.13
CA ASP A 34 -2.20 -12.68 -0.63
C ASP A 34 -3.03 -12.37 0.64
N VAL A 35 -3.09 -11.13 1.11
CA VAL A 35 -3.98 -10.70 2.23
C VAL A 35 -5.48 -10.70 1.90
N GLY A 36 -5.95 -11.45 0.89
CA GLY A 36 -7.38 -11.63 0.62
C GLY A 36 -8.18 -10.38 0.18
N GLY A 37 -7.51 -9.25 -0.08
CA GLY A 37 -8.16 -8.00 -0.49
C GLY A 37 -8.32 -6.99 0.66
N PRO A 38 -9.22 -5.98 0.53
CA PRO A 38 -9.33 -4.90 1.52
C PRO A 38 -9.72 -5.37 2.93
N TRP A 39 -10.56 -6.41 3.02
CA TRP A 39 -11.00 -6.97 4.31
C TRP A 39 -9.89 -7.75 5.00
N GLY A 40 -9.19 -8.63 4.28
CA GLY A 40 -8.06 -9.37 4.87
C GLY A 40 -6.85 -8.47 5.15
N TYR A 41 -6.66 -7.37 4.41
CA TYR A 41 -5.66 -6.36 4.81
C TYR A 41 -6.05 -5.66 6.12
N ARG A 42 -7.35 -5.43 6.35
CA ARG A 42 -7.81 -4.86 7.62
C ARG A 42 -7.56 -5.82 8.77
N GLU A 43 -7.92 -7.08 8.61
CA GLU A 43 -7.66 -8.13 9.61
C GLU A 43 -6.16 -8.26 9.88
N PHE A 44 -5.33 -8.28 8.84
CA PHE A 44 -3.87 -8.26 8.97
C PHE A 44 -3.39 -7.10 9.83
N LEU A 45 -3.87 -5.87 9.57
CA LEU A 45 -3.51 -4.69 10.35
C LEU A 45 -3.95 -4.80 11.82
N ASP A 46 -5.11 -5.38 12.08
CA ASP A 46 -5.62 -5.56 13.45
C ASP A 46 -4.81 -6.64 14.19
N VAL A 47 -4.41 -7.73 13.52
CA VAL A 47 -3.55 -8.80 14.09
C VAL A 47 -2.15 -8.28 14.42
N ILE A 48 -1.46 -7.58 13.51
CA ILE A 48 -0.11 -7.06 13.78
C ILE A 48 -0.09 -5.91 14.79
N ALA A 49 -1.25 -5.31 15.08
CA ALA A 49 -1.36 -4.24 16.08
C ALA A 49 -1.50 -4.79 17.50
N ASP A 50 -1.86 -6.08 17.66
CA ASP A 50 -2.02 -6.77 18.94
C ASP A 50 -0.89 -7.79 19.16
N PRO A 51 0.15 -7.46 19.96
CA PRO A 51 1.27 -8.36 20.22
C PRO A 51 0.90 -9.66 20.93
N ASP A 52 -0.26 -9.71 21.59
CA ASP A 52 -0.74 -10.89 22.32
C ASP A 52 -1.64 -11.78 21.44
N HIS A 53 -1.92 -11.36 20.20
CA HIS A 53 -2.72 -12.15 19.26
C HIS A 53 -1.94 -13.41 18.82
N GLU A 54 -2.62 -14.55 18.80
CA GLU A 54 -2.00 -15.86 18.52
C GLU A 54 -1.28 -15.87 17.16
N GLU A 55 -1.86 -15.22 16.15
CA GLU A 55 -1.29 -15.10 14.80
C GLU A 55 -0.31 -13.91 14.61
N HIS A 56 -0.06 -13.08 15.63
CA HIS A 56 0.79 -11.88 15.49
C HIS A 56 2.22 -12.21 15.02
N ALA A 57 2.80 -13.28 15.54
CA ALA A 57 4.14 -13.72 15.15
C ALA A 57 4.18 -14.25 13.72
N GLU A 58 3.17 -15.03 13.30
CA GLU A 58 3.08 -15.61 11.96
C GLU A 58 2.89 -14.53 10.89
N GLN A 59 2.13 -13.48 11.19
CA GLN A 59 1.88 -12.35 10.28
C GLN A 59 3.08 -11.38 10.15
N LEU A 60 4.10 -11.52 11.00
CA LEU A 60 5.33 -10.71 10.94
C LEU A 60 6.49 -11.40 10.20
N GLU A 61 6.37 -12.68 9.86
CA GLU A 61 7.33 -13.41 8.99
C GLU A 61 7.15 -13.06 7.50
#